data_AF-A0A2J8UKY5-F1
#
_entry.id   AF-A0A2J8UKY5-F1
#
_cell.length_a   1.000
_cell.length_b   1.000
_cell.length_c   1.000
_cell.angle_alpha   90.00
_cell.angle_beta   90.00
_cell.angle_gamma   90.00
#
_symmetry.space_group_name_H-M   'P 1'
#
loop_
_entity.id
_entity.type
_entity.pdbx_description
1 polymer ?
#
loop_
_entity_poly.entity_id
_entity_poly.type
_entity_poly.pdbx_seq_one_letter_code
_entity_poly.pdbx_strand_id
1 'polypeptide(L)'
;EIPDAAFIHAARKKRQMARELGDFTPHDNEPGKGRLVREDENDASDDEDDDEKRRIVFSVKEKSQRQKIAEEIGIEGSDDDALVTGEQDEELSRWEQEQIRKGINIPQVQASQPAEVNMYYQNTYQTMPYGSSYGIPYSYTAYGSSDAKSQKTDNTVPFKTPSNEMTPVTIDLVKKQLKDRLDSMKELHKTNRQQHEKHLQSRVDSTRAIERLEGSSGGIGERYKFLQEMRGYVQDLLECFSEKVPLINELESAIHQLYKQRASRLVQRRQDDIKDESSEFSSHSNKALMAPNLDSFGRDRALYQEHAKRRIAEREARRTRRRQAREQTGKMADHLEGLSSDDEETSTDITNFNLEKDRISKESSKVFEDVLESFYSIDCIKSQFEAWRSKYYTSYKDAYIGLCLPKLFNPLIRLQLLTWTPLEAKCRDFENMLWFESLLFYGCEEREQEKDDVDVALLPTIVEKVILPKLTVIAENMWDPFSTTQTSRMVGITLKLINGYPSVVNAENKNTQVYLKALLLRMRRTLDDDVFMPLYPKNVLENKNSGPYLFFQRQFWSSVKEKVISEFQSKVHRIQQNA
;
A
#
# COMPACT_ATOMS: atom_id res chain seq x y z
N GLU A 1 -5.86 38.73 18.09
CA GLU A 1 -6.15 38.88 19.52
C GLU A 1 -4.86 38.75 20.32
N ILE A 2 -4.63 39.63 21.29
CA ILE A 2 -3.44 39.61 22.14
C ILE A 2 -3.71 38.63 23.30
N PRO A 3 -2.78 37.71 23.65
CA PRO A 3 -3.01 36.73 24.72
C PRO A 3 -3.27 37.37 26.09
N ASP A 4 -4.15 36.74 26.88
CA ASP A 4 -4.54 37.18 28.22
C ASP A 4 -3.33 37.36 29.17
N ALA A 5 -3.42 38.32 30.08
CA ALA A 5 -2.34 38.72 30.99
C ALA A 5 -1.86 37.55 31.88
N ALA A 6 -2.76 36.62 32.21
CA ALA A 6 -2.43 35.39 32.93
C ALA A 6 -1.48 34.47 32.13
N PHE A 7 -1.67 34.39 30.81
CA PHE A 7 -0.84 33.58 29.92
C PHE A 7 0.56 34.18 29.76
N ILE A 8 0.65 35.51 29.65
CA ILE A 8 1.92 36.23 29.58
C ILE A 8 2.71 36.07 30.89
N HIS A 9 2.02 36.13 32.03
CA HIS A 9 2.66 35.93 33.34
C HIS A 9 3.13 34.47 33.55
N ALA A 10 2.34 33.49 33.11
CA ALA A 10 2.73 32.08 33.15
C ALA A 10 3.95 31.79 32.24
N ALA A 11 3.99 32.37 31.04
CA ALA A 11 5.14 32.25 30.14
C ALA A 11 6.41 32.92 30.71
N ARG A 12 6.26 34.06 31.39
CA ARG A 12 7.37 34.76 32.06
C ARG A 12 7.92 33.97 33.24
N LYS A 13 7.05 33.38 34.05
CA LYS A 13 7.40 32.51 35.19
C LYS A 13 8.09 31.21 34.72
N LYS A 14 7.65 30.64 33.59
CA LYS A 14 8.28 29.47 32.95
C LYS A 14 9.70 29.78 32.44
N ARG A 15 9.93 30.97 31.85
CA ARG A 15 11.28 31.43 31.45
C ARG A 15 12.18 31.75 32.64
N GLN A 16 11.63 32.21 33.76
CA GLN A 16 12.39 32.45 34.98
C GLN A 16 12.84 31.12 35.63
N MET A 17 11.95 30.13 35.72
CA MET A 17 12.30 28.78 36.19
C MET A 17 13.35 28.10 35.30
N ALA A 18 13.29 28.31 33.98
CA ALA A 18 14.31 27.79 33.05
C ALA A 18 15.69 28.44 33.22
N ARG A 19 15.75 29.69 33.71
CA ARG A 19 17.03 30.36 34.05
C ARG A 19 17.58 29.91 35.41
N GLU A 20 16.70 29.52 36.33
CA GLU A 20 17.09 28.96 37.64
C GLU A 20 17.56 27.49 37.54
N LEU A 21 17.19 26.76 36.47
CA LEU A 21 17.61 25.37 36.24
C LEU A 21 18.95 25.19 35.49
N GLY A 22 19.68 26.28 35.20
CA GLY A 22 21.11 26.22 34.92
C GLY A 22 21.56 25.63 33.57
N ASP A 23 20.75 25.69 32.51
CA ASP A 23 21.20 25.32 31.15
C ASP A 23 21.44 26.58 30.29
N PHE A 24 22.66 27.14 30.39
CA PHE A 24 23.17 28.12 29.44
C PHE A 24 24.70 28.01 29.35
N THR A 25 25.19 27.60 28.18
CA THR A 25 26.60 27.67 27.79
C THR A 25 26.91 29.09 27.28
N PRO A 26 27.84 29.86 27.90
CA PRO A 26 28.37 31.07 27.30
C PRO A 26 29.59 30.75 26.42
N HIS A 27 29.61 31.30 25.21
CA HIS A 27 30.77 31.32 24.30
C HIS A 27 31.55 32.61 24.55
N ASP A 28 32.82 32.55 24.97
CA ASP A 28 34.01 32.85 24.12
C ASP A 28 35.31 33.16 24.90
N ASN A 29 36.44 32.83 24.23
CA ASN A 29 37.86 33.23 24.38
C ASN A 29 38.88 32.40 25.22
N GLU A 30 39.82 31.80 24.46
CA GLU A 30 41.18 31.22 24.68
C GLU A 30 42.13 31.93 25.68
N PRO A 31 43.40 31.48 25.95
CA PRO A 31 44.09 30.15 25.86
C PRO A 31 44.88 29.77 27.15
N GLY A 32 45.29 28.50 27.37
CA GLY A 32 46.27 28.20 28.44
C GLY A 32 46.63 26.76 28.81
N LYS A 33 47.80 26.31 28.32
CA LYS A 33 48.71 25.19 28.68
C LYS A 33 48.68 24.57 30.10
N GLY A 34 48.99 23.26 30.17
CA GLY A 34 49.80 22.61 31.24
C GLY A 34 49.34 21.18 31.60
N ARG A 35 50.05 20.10 31.19
CA ARG A 35 51.03 19.28 31.98
C ARG A 35 50.45 18.74 33.30
N LEU A 36 50.64 17.50 33.77
CA LEU A 36 51.40 16.28 33.42
C LEU A 36 51.05 15.23 34.53
N VAL A 37 51.58 14.01 34.39
CA VAL A 37 51.83 12.96 35.44
C VAL A 37 50.75 11.84 35.42
N ARG A 38 50.98 10.67 34.79
CA ARG A 38 51.88 9.52 35.14
C ARG A 38 51.50 8.92 36.51
N GLU A 39 51.57 7.64 36.80
CA GLU A 39 52.00 6.41 36.13
C GLU A 39 51.46 5.26 37.01
N ASP A 40 51.33 4.08 36.39
CA ASP A 40 51.55 2.75 36.99
C ASP A 40 50.63 2.29 38.16
N GLU A 41 50.33 1.01 38.36
CA GLU A 41 51.11 -0.21 38.14
C GLU A 41 50.14 -1.41 38.31
N ASN A 42 50.33 -2.50 37.55
CA ASN A 42 50.36 -3.91 38.00
C ASN A 42 49.18 -4.53 38.81
N ASP A 43 48.77 -5.80 38.70
CA ASP A 43 49.25 -7.05 38.08
C ASP A 43 48.18 -8.14 38.35
N ALA A 44 48.25 -9.24 37.58
CA ALA A 44 47.86 -10.62 37.88
C ALA A 44 46.36 -10.96 38.17
N SER A 45 45.72 -11.79 37.32
CA SER A 45 45.56 -13.27 37.49
C SER A 45 44.41 -13.60 38.46
N ASP A 46 43.56 -14.61 38.37
CA ASP A 46 43.34 -15.80 37.54
C ASP A 46 42.08 -16.44 38.14
N ASP A 47 41.35 -17.18 37.30
CA ASP A 47 40.46 -18.30 37.59
C ASP A 47 39.21 -18.28 38.53
N GLU A 48 38.21 -18.96 37.95
CA GLU A 48 37.14 -19.81 38.49
C GLU A 48 35.91 -19.21 39.23
N ASP A 49 34.77 -19.39 38.53
CA ASP A 49 33.49 -19.94 38.99
C ASP A 49 33.22 -19.97 40.51
N ASP A 50 32.16 -19.29 40.97
CA ASP A 50 30.94 -19.97 41.41
C ASP A 50 29.81 -18.96 41.74
N ASP A 51 28.59 -19.44 41.62
CA ASP A 51 27.33 -18.73 41.84
C ASP A 51 27.22 -18.02 43.20
N GLU A 52 27.02 -16.70 43.21
CA GLU A 52 26.43 -16.05 44.38
C GLU A 52 25.37 -14.98 44.06
N LYS A 53 24.12 -15.44 44.19
CA LYS A 53 22.95 -14.74 44.75
C LYS A 53 23.17 -13.26 45.09
N ARG A 54 22.36 -12.43 44.43
CA ARG A 54 21.83 -11.14 44.94
C ARG A 54 22.90 -10.09 45.29
N ARG A 55 23.23 -9.23 44.31
CA ARG A 55 23.61 -7.85 44.63
C ARG A 55 23.08 -6.87 43.59
N ILE A 56 22.14 -6.04 44.04
CA ILE A 56 21.66 -4.86 43.33
C ILE A 56 22.77 -3.81 43.42
N VAL A 57 23.24 -3.27 42.29
CA VAL A 57 24.06 -2.06 42.27
C VAL A 57 23.27 -0.94 41.63
N PHE A 58 23.06 0.08 42.45
CA PHE A 58 22.19 1.22 42.28
C PHE A 58 23.06 2.40 41.79
N SER A 59 23.30 2.49 40.48
CA SER A 59 23.80 3.73 39.86
C SER A 59 23.58 3.72 38.34
N VAL A 60 22.98 4.81 37.85
CA VAL A 60 22.91 5.14 36.42
C VAL A 60 24.31 5.58 36.01
N LYS A 61 25.00 4.81 35.16
CA LYS A 61 26.20 5.32 34.48
C LYS A 61 25.75 6.33 33.43
N GLU A 62 26.23 7.57 33.53
CA GLU A 62 26.02 8.58 32.49
C GLU A 62 26.57 8.06 31.15
N LYS A 63 25.71 8.02 30.13
CA LYS A 63 26.08 7.60 28.77
C LYS A 63 27.14 8.56 28.20
N SER A 64 28.22 7.99 27.67
CA SER A 64 29.27 8.73 26.97
C SER A 64 28.72 9.44 25.73
N GLN A 65 29.24 10.63 25.42
CA GLN A 65 28.86 11.43 24.24
C GLN A 65 28.93 10.60 22.94
N ARG A 66 29.84 9.63 22.86
CA ARG A 66 29.99 8.73 21.71
C ARG A 66 28.83 7.73 21.57
N GLN A 67 28.20 7.34 22.68
CA GLN A 67 27.06 6.43 22.70
C GLN A 67 25.75 7.18 22.39
N LYS A 68 25.64 8.46 22.80
CA LYS A 68 24.56 9.35 22.35
C LYS A 68 24.61 9.60 20.84
N ILE A 69 25.80 9.82 20.29
CA ILE A 69 26.01 10.00 18.84
C ILE A 69 25.65 8.71 18.07
N ALA A 70 25.94 7.53 18.62
CA ALA A 70 25.58 6.25 17.99
C ALA A 70 24.05 5.98 18.00
N GLU A 71 23.34 6.32 19.09
CA GLU A 71 21.86 6.25 19.17
C GLU A 71 21.18 7.31 18.27
N GLU A 72 21.76 8.51 18.15
CA GLU A 72 21.21 9.62 17.35
C GLU A 72 21.40 9.44 15.84
N ILE A 73 22.39 8.62 15.43
CA ILE A 73 22.67 8.28 14.02
C ILE A 73 22.06 6.91 13.62
N GLY A 74 21.39 6.22 14.55
CA GLY A 74 20.52 5.07 14.23
C GLY A 74 21.25 3.84 13.69
N ILE A 75 22.50 3.62 14.07
CA ILE A 75 23.22 2.37 13.81
C ILE A 75 23.27 1.60 15.13
N GLU A 76 22.21 0.83 15.40
CA GLU A 76 22.21 -0.16 16.47
C GLU A 76 22.38 -1.56 15.87
N GLY A 77 23.36 -2.28 16.40
CA GLY A 77 23.96 -3.47 15.80
C GLY A 77 23.04 -4.68 15.72
N SER A 78 23.21 -5.41 14.61
CA SER A 78 23.04 -6.85 14.56
C SER A 78 24.17 -7.49 15.37
N ASP A 79 23.80 -8.29 16.37
CA ASP A 79 24.71 -9.23 17.03
C ASP A 79 24.77 -10.53 16.20
N ASP A 80 25.86 -11.25 16.42
CA ASP A 80 26.53 -12.25 15.59
C ASP A 80 25.82 -13.61 15.49
N ASP A 81 25.74 -14.16 14.27
CA ASP A 81 25.64 -15.61 14.03
C ASP A 81 26.28 -15.93 12.66
N ALA A 82 27.60 -15.67 12.55
CA ALA A 82 28.39 -16.01 11.37
C ALA A 82 29.17 -17.32 11.56
N LEU A 83 28.62 -18.44 11.11
CA LEU A 83 29.40 -19.61 10.73
C LEU A 83 28.94 -20.22 9.39
N VAL A 84 29.89 -20.20 8.45
CA VAL A 84 30.10 -21.11 7.30
C VAL A 84 29.31 -20.83 6.02
N THR A 85 29.97 -20.19 5.05
CA THR A 85 30.40 -20.70 3.71
C THR A 85 31.09 -19.51 3.00
N GLY A 86 32.41 -19.43 2.83
CA GLY A 86 33.14 -20.19 1.81
C GLY A 86 33.00 -19.54 0.43
N GLU A 87 33.98 -18.71 0.03
CA GLU A 87 34.20 -18.12 -1.31
C GLU A 87 33.38 -16.87 -1.71
N GLN A 88 33.82 -15.68 -1.28
CA GLN A 88 33.56 -14.39 -1.97
C GLN A 88 34.39 -13.26 -1.32
N ASP A 89 35.68 -13.17 -1.63
CA ASP A 89 36.56 -12.09 -1.12
C ASP A 89 37.30 -11.32 -2.25
N GLU A 90 36.99 -11.60 -3.52
CA GLU A 90 37.57 -10.87 -4.66
C GLU A 90 36.71 -9.68 -5.12
N GLU A 91 35.41 -9.71 -4.88
CA GLU A 91 34.47 -8.67 -5.35
C GLU A 91 34.45 -7.45 -4.43
N LEU A 92 34.60 -7.67 -3.12
CA LEU A 92 34.67 -6.62 -2.11
C LEU A 92 35.96 -5.81 -2.23
N SER A 93 37.09 -6.48 -2.48
CA SER A 93 38.40 -5.83 -2.66
C SER A 93 38.45 -4.98 -3.95
N ARG A 94 37.76 -5.41 -5.02
CA ARG A 94 37.59 -4.62 -6.25
C ARG A 94 36.74 -3.38 -6.02
N TRP A 95 35.63 -3.53 -5.31
CA TRP A 95 34.75 -2.41 -4.96
C TRP A 95 35.48 -1.35 -4.11
N GLU A 96 36.26 -1.78 -3.12
CA GLU A 96 37.04 -0.90 -2.24
C GLU A 96 38.10 -0.08 -3.02
N GLN A 97 38.80 -0.73 -3.96
CA GLN A 97 39.76 -0.04 -4.84
C GLN A 97 39.10 0.92 -5.84
N GLU A 98 37.86 0.64 -6.26
CA GLU A 98 37.05 1.54 -7.10
C GLU A 98 36.65 2.83 -6.35
N GLN A 99 36.36 2.73 -5.05
CA GLN A 99 36.02 3.88 -4.20
C GLN A 99 37.25 4.75 -3.91
N ILE A 100 38.40 4.13 -3.61
CA ILE A 100 39.67 4.85 -3.41
C ILE A 100 40.07 5.61 -4.69
N ARG A 101 39.86 5.03 -5.87
CA ARG A 101 40.16 5.69 -7.15
C ARG A 101 39.25 6.89 -7.44
N LYS A 102 38.01 6.89 -6.96
CA LYS A 102 37.07 8.01 -7.11
C LYS A 102 37.30 9.15 -6.10
N GLY A 103 38.04 8.90 -5.02
CA GLY A 103 38.31 9.88 -3.96
C GLY A 103 39.58 10.74 -4.12
N ILE A 104 40.48 10.45 -5.08
CA ILE A 104 41.81 11.10 -5.17
C ILE A 104 41.97 11.94 -6.46
N ASN A 105 40.90 12.52 -7.00
CA ASN A 105 41.06 13.46 -8.12
C ASN A 105 40.20 14.72 -7.90
N ILE A 106 40.84 15.76 -7.37
CA ILE A 106 40.33 17.13 -7.29
C ILE A 106 40.87 17.89 -8.51
N PRO A 107 40.02 18.37 -9.44
CA PRO A 107 40.46 19.35 -10.44
C PRO A 107 40.15 20.77 -9.99
N GLN A 108 41.19 21.58 -9.97
CA GLN A 108 41.21 23.02 -9.79
C GLN A 108 40.61 23.74 -11.03
N VAL A 109 39.86 24.80 -10.80
CA VAL A 109 39.13 25.60 -11.81
C VAL A 109 40.08 26.56 -12.55
N GLN A 110 40.09 26.59 -13.90
CA GLN A 110 40.02 27.82 -14.73
C GLN A 110 39.95 27.60 -16.25
N ALA A 111 38.87 28.16 -16.84
CA ALA A 111 38.61 28.72 -18.18
C ALA A 111 39.29 28.19 -19.47
N SER A 112 38.46 27.80 -20.47
CA SER A 112 38.33 28.46 -21.80
C SER A 112 37.39 27.68 -22.76
N GLN A 113 36.92 28.38 -23.80
CA GLN A 113 35.82 28.14 -24.77
C GLN A 113 35.86 26.84 -25.64
N PRO A 114 34.75 26.52 -26.36
CA PRO A 114 34.44 25.18 -26.85
C PRO A 114 34.82 24.95 -28.32
N ALA A 115 35.14 23.69 -28.67
CA ALA A 115 35.10 23.22 -30.05
C ALA A 115 34.80 21.71 -30.13
N GLU A 116 34.22 21.38 -31.27
CA GLU A 116 33.49 20.18 -31.66
C GLU A 116 34.33 18.95 -32.07
N VAL A 117 33.68 17.78 -31.93
CA VAL A 117 33.60 16.65 -32.89
C VAL A 117 34.67 15.53 -32.92
N ASN A 118 34.14 14.28 -32.83
CA ASN A 118 34.60 12.98 -33.36
C ASN A 118 35.84 12.30 -32.72
N MET A 119 36.04 10.98 -32.66
CA MET A 119 35.34 9.71 -32.95
C MET A 119 36.36 8.59 -32.62
N TYR A 120 35.91 7.35 -32.36
CA TYR A 120 36.55 6.03 -32.66
C TYR A 120 36.57 4.94 -31.54
N TYR A 121 35.66 3.96 -31.72
CA TYR A 121 35.67 2.47 -31.59
C TYR A 121 36.60 1.77 -30.54
N GLN A 122 36.22 0.68 -29.84
CA GLN A 122 35.60 -0.57 -30.34
C GLN A 122 35.05 -1.53 -29.24
N ASN A 123 33.79 -1.98 -29.44
CA ASN A 123 33.06 -3.24 -29.16
C ASN A 123 33.45 -4.26 -28.05
N THR A 124 32.44 -4.75 -27.30
CA THR A 124 31.91 -6.15 -27.36
C THR A 124 30.42 -6.22 -26.91
N TYR A 125 29.65 -7.06 -27.61
CA TYR A 125 28.20 -7.38 -27.67
C TYR A 125 27.45 -7.67 -26.33
N GLN A 126 26.12 -7.61 -26.15
CA GLN A 126 24.99 -7.84 -27.09
C GLN A 126 23.65 -7.35 -26.48
N THR A 127 22.97 -6.36 -27.07
CA THR A 127 21.54 -6.05 -26.80
C THR A 127 20.87 -5.53 -28.08
N MET A 128 19.78 -6.19 -28.49
CA MET A 128 18.97 -5.83 -29.66
C MET A 128 17.87 -4.84 -29.28
N PRO A 129 17.73 -3.70 -29.98
CA PRO A 129 16.50 -2.93 -30.03
C PRO A 129 15.82 -3.10 -31.40
N TYR A 130 14.66 -3.76 -31.41
CA TYR A 130 13.74 -3.76 -32.54
C TYR A 130 12.72 -2.64 -32.34
N GLY A 131 13.04 -1.46 -32.88
CA GLY A 131 12.13 -0.32 -32.97
C GLY A 131 11.83 -0.02 -34.43
N SER A 132 10.93 -0.80 -35.04
CA SER A 132 10.41 -0.50 -36.38
C SER A 132 9.26 0.48 -36.26
N SER A 133 9.57 1.79 -36.29
CA SER A 133 8.55 2.81 -36.57
C SER A 133 8.30 2.86 -38.08
N TYR A 134 7.16 2.33 -38.51
CA TYR A 134 6.61 2.64 -39.83
C TYR A 134 6.04 4.07 -39.82
N GLY A 135 6.94 5.05 -39.90
CA GLY A 135 6.62 6.38 -40.42
C GLY A 135 7.02 6.39 -41.88
N ILE A 136 6.09 6.06 -42.79
CA ILE A 136 6.32 6.26 -44.23
C ILE A 136 6.24 7.76 -44.51
N PRO A 137 7.34 8.42 -44.93
CA PRO A 137 7.26 9.76 -45.46
C PRO A 137 6.74 9.65 -46.89
N TYR A 138 5.56 10.24 -47.15
CA TYR A 138 5.12 10.52 -48.51
C TYR A 138 6.09 11.56 -49.11
N SER A 139 7.08 11.10 -49.87
CA SER A 139 7.88 11.97 -50.74
C SER A 139 7.34 11.91 -52.16
N TYR A 140 6.78 13.02 -52.63
CA TYR A 140 6.46 13.24 -54.04
C TYR A 140 7.76 13.27 -54.85
N THR A 141 8.09 12.19 -55.55
CA THR A 141 9.21 12.18 -56.51
C THR A 141 8.76 12.87 -57.80
N ALA A 142 9.10 14.15 -57.92
CA ALA A 142 9.10 14.84 -59.20
C ALA A 142 10.18 14.24 -60.10
N TYR A 143 9.77 13.49 -61.12
CA TYR A 143 10.66 13.12 -62.23
C TYR A 143 11.00 14.38 -63.02
N GLY A 144 12.27 14.79 -62.98
CA GLY A 144 12.80 15.82 -63.88
C GLY A 144 13.72 16.83 -63.20
N SER A 145 14.94 16.42 -62.85
CA SER A 145 16.10 17.32 -62.91
C SER A 145 17.35 16.47 -62.97
N SER A 146 17.96 16.44 -64.15
CA SER A 146 19.26 15.82 -64.39
C SER A 146 20.34 16.54 -63.57
N ASP A 147 21.11 15.76 -62.83
CA ASP A 147 22.33 16.15 -62.14
C ASP A 147 23.25 17.01 -63.03
N ALA A 148 23.43 18.27 -62.63
CA ALA A 148 24.56 19.08 -63.05
C ALA A 148 25.79 18.70 -62.21
N LYS A 149 26.53 17.67 -62.63
CA LYS A 149 27.91 17.47 -62.18
C LYS A 149 28.84 18.28 -63.06
N SER A 150 29.48 19.26 -62.42
CA SER A 150 30.61 20.04 -62.93
C SER A 150 31.75 19.12 -63.36
N GLN A 151 32.02 19.08 -64.67
CA GLN A 151 33.23 18.48 -65.23
C GLN A 151 34.23 19.59 -65.57
N LYS A 152 35.44 19.38 -65.04
CA LYS A 152 36.61 20.23 -65.17
C LYS A 152 36.94 20.57 -66.62
N THR A 153 37.24 21.84 -66.81
CA THR A 153 37.90 22.46 -67.96
C THR A 153 39.36 22.01 -68.01
N ASP A 154 39.71 21.21 -69.01
CA ASP A 154 41.04 21.24 -69.65
C ASP A 154 40.96 20.48 -70.97
N ASN A 155 40.77 21.24 -72.05
CA ASN A 155 41.21 20.89 -73.40
C ASN A 155 41.01 22.13 -74.29
N THR A 156 42.03 22.99 -74.26
CA THR A 156 42.23 24.09 -75.21
C THR A 156 42.54 23.49 -76.57
N VAL A 157 41.51 23.21 -77.37
CA VAL A 157 41.66 23.01 -78.81
C VAL A 157 41.61 24.41 -79.46
N PRO A 158 42.58 24.81 -80.29
CA PRO A 158 42.66 26.17 -80.82
C PRO A 158 41.39 26.55 -81.59
N PHE A 159 40.82 27.70 -81.24
CA PHE A 159 39.76 28.37 -81.98
C PHE A 159 40.30 28.72 -83.38
N LYS A 160 40.09 27.85 -84.37
CA LYS A 160 40.17 28.27 -85.76
C LYS A 160 38.95 29.14 -86.02
N THR A 161 39.21 30.41 -86.31
CA THR A 161 38.25 31.34 -86.89
C THR A 161 37.42 30.63 -87.97
N PRO A 162 36.08 30.63 -87.91
CA PRO A 162 35.30 30.27 -89.07
C PRO A 162 35.60 31.36 -90.10
N SER A 163 36.35 30.97 -91.14
CA SER A 163 36.43 31.76 -92.36
C SER A 163 34.99 32.04 -92.80
N ASN A 164 34.72 33.31 -93.05
CA ASN A 164 33.43 33.84 -93.43
C ASN A 164 33.10 33.39 -94.87
N GLU A 165 32.84 32.10 -95.06
CA GLU A 165 32.10 31.59 -96.21
C GLU A 165 30.67 31.36 -95.75
N MET A 166 29.84 32.37 -96.00
CA MET A 166 28.39 32.24 -95.88
C MET A 166 27.94 31.24 -96.95
N THR A 167 28.00 29.94 -96.63
CA THR A 167 27.36 28.91 -97.46
C THR A 167 25.91 29.32 -97.61
N PRO A 168 25.40 29.47 -98.83
CA PRO A 168 24.05 29.98 -99.04
C PRO A 168 23.09 29.06 -98.28
N VAL A 169 22.37 29.62 -97.31
CA VAL A 169 21.28 28.93 -96.62
C VAL A 169 20.21 28.71 -97.68
N THR A 170 20.29 27.57 -98.34
CA THR A 170 19.32 27.15 -99.33
C THR A 170 18.02 26.82 -98.61
N ILE A 171 16.89 27.16 -99.24
CA ILE A 171 15.56 26.87 -98.72
C ILE A 171 15.43 25.37 -98.38
N ASP A 172 16.12 24.50 -99.11
CA ASP A 172 16.17 23.07 -98.87
C ASP A 172 16.88 22.68 -97.57
N LEU A 173 17.92 23.40 -97.15
CA LEU A 173 18.60 23.17 -95.87
C LEU A 173 17.70 23.54 -94.69
N VAL A 174 16.99 24.67 -94.77
CA VAL A 174 16.01 25.08 -93.75
C VAL A 174 14.83 24.12 -93.71
N LYS A 175 14.34 23.70 -94.88
CA LYS A 175 13.26 22.69 -94.99
C LYS A 175 13.67 21.34 -94.42
N LYS A 176 14.93 20.93 -94.62
CA LYS A 176 15.51 19.72 -94.01
C LYS A 176 15.60 19.86 -92.49
N GLN A 177 16.14 20.96 -91.97
CA GLN A 177 16.21 21.20 -90.53
C GLN A 177 14.82 21.25 -89.88
N LEU A 178 13.83 21.86 -90.53
CA LEU A 178 12.44 21.87 -90.06
C LEU A 178 11.81 20.47 -90.08
N LYS A 179 12.10 19.65 -91.11
CA LYS A 179 11.69 18.24 -91.14
C LYS A 179 12.35 17.43 -90.03
N ASP A 180 13.67 17.51 -89.89
CA ASP A 180 14.43 16.77 -88.87
C ASP A 180 13.94 17.15 -87.46
N ARG A 181 13.64 18.43 -87.22
CA ARG A 181 13.09 18.93 -85.94
C ARG A 181 11.64 18.48 -85.71
N LEU A 182 10.83 18.42 -86.75
CA LEU A 182 9.46 17.89 -86.69
C LEU A 182 9.46 16.39 -86.40
N ASP A 183 10.33 15.62 -87.04
CA ASP A 183 10.45 14.18 -86.85
C ASP A 183 11.03 13.86 -85.47
N SER A 184 12.01 14.64 -85.00
CA SER A 184 12.50 14.61 -83.61
C SER A 184 11.38 14.89 -82.59
N MET A 185 10.55 15.92 -82.81
CA MET A 185 9.40 16.20 -81.93
C MET A 185 8.36 15.07 -81.95
N LYS A 186 8.08 14.47 -83.12
CA LYS A 186 7.13 13.34 -83.21
C LYS A 186 7.63 12.12 -82.45
N GLU A 187 8.92 11.79 -82.56
CA GLU A 187 9.50 10.66 -81.83
C GLU A 187 9.57 10.94 -80.32
N LEU A 188 9.88 12.17 -79.92
CA LEU A 188 9.81 12.59 -78.51
C LEU A 188 8.38 12.51 -77.98
N HIS A 189 7.39 13.00 -78.74
CA HIS A 189 5.98 12.93 -78.35
C HIS A 189 5.52 11.47 -78.21
N LYS A 190 5.90 10.60 -79.14
CA LYS A 190 5.60 9.16 -79.08
C LYS A 190 6.22 8.52 -77.85
N THR A 191 7.48 8.83 -77.56
CA THR A 191 8.19 8.36 -76.36
C THR A 191 7.52 8.86 -75.08
N ASN A 192 7.22 10.15 -74.99
CA ASN A 192 6.51 10.76 -73.85
C ASN A 192 5.13 10.15 -73.64
N ARG A 193 4.38 9.89 -74.72
CA ARG A 193 3.08 9.22 -74.65
C ARG A 193 3.20 7.80 -74.08
N GLN A 194 4.19 7.03 -74.54
CA GLN A 194 4.45 5.69 -74.01
C GLN A 194 4.89 5.73 -72.53
N GLN A 195 5.71 6.69 -72.13
CA GLN A 195 6.08 6.87 -70.72
C GLN A 195 4.87 7.25 -69.86
N HIS A 196 4.01 8.15 -70.35
CA HIS A 196 2.79 8.53 -69.65
C HIS A 196 1.84 7.33 -69.46
N GLU A 197 1.68 6.49 -70.49
CA GLU A 197 0.87 5.27 -70.42
C GLU A 197 1.46 4.24 -69.46
N LYS A 198 2.79 4.07 -69.45
CA LYS A 198 3.49 3.24 -68.44
C LYS A 198 3.28 3.77 -67.02
N HIS A 199 3.36 5.07 -66.79
CA HIS A 199 3.10 5.66 -65.48
C HIS A 199 1.65 5.49 -65.03
N LEU A 200 0.69 5.64 -65.94
CA LEU A 200 -0.73 5.35 -65.69
C LEU A 200 -0.93 3.89 -65.28
N GLN A 201 -0.34 2.95 -66.03
CA GLN A 201 -0.43 1.53 -65.72
C GLN A 201 0.23 1.20 -64.37
N SER A 202 1.43 1.72 -64.10
CA SER A 202 2.12 1.55 -62.83
C SER A 202 1.35 2.12 -61.65
N ARG A 203 0.61 3.22 -61.84
CA ARG A 203 -0.31 3.76 -60.84
C ARG A 203 -1.45 2.78 -60.54
N VAL A 204 -2.10 2.26 -61.58
CA VAL A 204 -3.18 1.28 -61.43
C VAL A 204 -2.69 0.01 -60.73
N ASP A 205 -1.51 -0.49 -61.12
CA ASP A 205 -0.92 -1.69 -60.54
C ASP A 205 -0.55 -1.46 -59.06
N SER A 206 0.01 -0.30 -58.73
CA SER A 206 0.29 0.10 -57.33
C SER A 206 -0.99 0.20 -56.50
N THR A 207 -2.05 0.82 -57.02
CA THR A 207 -3.34 0.91 -56.31
C THR A 207 -3.94 -0.47 -56.05
N ARG A 208 -3.95 -1.36 -57.06
CA ARG A 208 -4.39 -2.75 -56.90
C ARG A 208 -3.53 -3.52 -55.89
N ALA A 209 -2.23 -3.27 -55.87
CA ALA A 209 -1.33 -3.90 -54.92
C ALA A 209 -1.64 -3.46 -53.48
N ILE A 210 -1.92 -2.17 -53.26
CA ILE A 210 -2.34 -1.63 -51.96
C ILE A 210 -3.65 -2.26 -51.52
N GLU A 211 -4.69 -2.23 -52.36
CA GLU A 211 -6.00 -2.83 -52.04
C GLU A 211 -5.88 -4.32 -51.70
N ARG A 212 -5.03 -5.05 -52.44
CA ARG A 212 -4.75 -6.46 -52.15
C ARG A 212 -4.03 -6.65 -50.81
N LEU A 213 -3.05 -5.81 -50.49
CA LEU A 213 -2.30 -5.90 -49.23
C LEU A 213 -3.18 -5.51 -48.02
N GLU A 214 -4.00 -4.48 -48.15
CA GLU A 214 -4.97 -4.08 -47.13
C GLU A 214 -6.05 -5.15 -46.93
N GLY A 215 -6.60 -5.69 -48.02
CA GLY A 215 -7.58 -6.78 -47.97
C GLY A 215 -7.01 -8.10 -47.44
N SER A 216 -5.73 -8.38 -47.68
CA SER A 216 -5.05 -9.59 -47.15
C SER A 216 -4.51 -9.45 -45.73
N SER A 217 -4.36 -8.21 -45.23
CA SER A 217 -3.95 -7.91 -43.85
C SER A 217 -4.98 -8.36 -42.80
N GLY A 218 -6.26 -8.56 -43.18
CA GLY A 218 -7.25 -9.17 -42.29
C GLY A 218 -7.43 -8.46 -40.94
N GLY A 219 -7.19 -7.14 -40.88
CA GLY A 219 -7.27 -6.36 -39.64
C GLY A 219 -6.07 -6.53 -38.69
N ILE A 220 -4.97 -7.17 -39.09
CA ILE A 220 -3.77 -7.36 -38.27
C ILE A 220 -3.18 -6.02 -37.80
N GLY A 221 -3.20 -5.00 -38.66
CA GLY A 221 -2.73 -3.65 -38.31
C GLY A 221 -3.56 -2.99 -37.19
N GLU A 222 -4.88 -3.15 -37.23
CA GLU A 222 -5.79 -2.64 -36.19
C GLU A 222 -5.62 -3.39 -34.87
N ARG A 223 -5.46 -4.72 -34.93
CA ARG A 223 -5.16 -5.54 -33.76
C ARG A 223 -3.83 -5.17 -33.12
N TYR A 224 -2.79 -4.98 -33.92
CA TYR A 224 -1.48 -4.55 -33.43
C TYR A 224 -1.56 -3.18 -32.75
N LYS A 225 -2.22 -2.21 -33.38
CA LYS A 225 -2.43 -0.88 -32.81
C LYS A 225 -3.15 -0.96 -31.46
N PHE A 226 -4.27 -1.68 -31.41
CA PHE A 226 -5.04 -1.87 -30.18
C PHE A 226 -4.19 -2.49 -29.05
N LEU A 227 -3.45 -3.57 -29.33
CA LEU A 227 -2.63 -4.23 -28.32
C LEU A 227 -1.49 -3.34 -27.84
N GLN A 228 -0.92 -2.50 -28.71
CA GLN A 228 0.13 -1.55 -28.33
C GLN A 228 -0.42 -0.43 -27.45
N GLU A 229 -1.61 0.09 -27.76
CA GLU A 229 -2.32 1.08 -26.93
C GLU A 229 -2.70 0.49 -25.57
N MET A 230 -3.25 -0.73 -25.55
CA MET A 230 -3.57 -1.45 -24.30
C MET A 230 -2.33 -1.72 -23.46
N ARG A 231 -1.21 -2.08 -24.09
CA ARG A 231 0.07 -2.25 -23.37
C ARG A 231 0.52 -0.95 -22.73
N GLY A 232 0.47 0.17 -23.44
CA GLY A 232 0.77 1.49 -22.90
C GLY A 232 -0.14 1.83 -21.72
N TYR A 233 -1.46 1.69 -21.91
CA TYR A 233 -2.44 1.93 -20.85
C TYR A 233 -2.20 1.10 -19.59
N VAL A 234 -1.94 -0.21 -19.73
CA VAL A 234 -1.66 -1.09 -18.58
C VAL A 234 -0.36 -0.70 -17.90
N GLN A 235 0.67 -0.31 -18.65
CA GLN A 235 1.94 0.16 -18.08
C GLN A 235 1.72 1.42 -17.23
N ASP A 236 1.02 2.41 -17.76
CA ASP A 236 0.70 3.66 -17.07
C ASP A 236 -0.18 3.41 -15.83
N LEU A 237 -1.14 2.50 -15.93
CA LEU A 237 -2.00 2.09 -14.82
C LEU A 237 -1.20 1.43 -13.68
N LEU A 238 -0.26 0.55 -14.02
CA LEU A 238 0.59 -0.13 -13.04
C LEU A 238 1.60 0.84 -12.41
N GLU A 239 2.13 1.79 -13.16
CA GLU A 239 3.00 2.85 -12.63
C GLU A 239 2.22 3.73 -11.64
N CYS A 240 0.99 4.15 -11.99
CA CYS A 240 0.10 4.85 -11.07
C CYS A 240 -0.14 4.05 -9.77
N PHE A 241 -0.47 2.76 -9.89
CA PHE A 241 -0.69 1.91 -8.72
C PHE A 241 0.58 1.70 -7.90
N SER A 242 1.76 1.65 -8.53
CA SER A 242 3.02 1.53 -7.79
C SER A 242 3.25 2.69 -6.82
N GLU A 243 2.80 3.90 -7.18
CA GLU A 243 2.88 5.09 -6.33
C GLU A 243 1.73 5.17 -5.32
N LYS A 244 0.49 4.86 -5.73
CA LYS A 244 -0.69 5.08 -4.89
C LYS A 244 -1.02 3.93 -3.93
N VAL A 245 -0.65 2.68 -4.24
CA VAL A 245 -0.91 1.51 -3.37
C VAL A 245 -0.24 1.64 -1.99
N PRO A 246 1.02 2.11 -1.86
CA PRO A 246 1.63 2.40 -0.56
C PRO A 246 0.79 3.35 0.31
N LEU A 247 0.25 4.44 -0.27
CA LEU A 247 -0.62 5.38 0.44
C LEU A 247 -1.91 4.70 0.95
N ILE A 248 -2.50 3.84 0.13
CA ILE A 248 -3.67 3.04 0.54
C ILE A 248 -3.31 2.10 1.70
N ASN A 249 -2.13 1.47 1.68
CA ASN A 249 -1.68 0.60 2.76
C ASN A 249 -1.46 1.38 4.08
N GLU A 250 -0.91 2.60 4.02
CA GLU A 250 -0.73 3.46 5.18
C GLU A 250 -2.07 3.86 5.81
N LEU A 251 -3.02 4.31 4.97
CA LEU A 251 -4.38 4.63 5.42
C LEU A 251 -5.08 3.42 6.04
N GLU A 252 -4.93 2.24 5.43
CA GLU A 252 -5.49 1.00 5.97
C GLU A 252 -4.86 0.61 7.31
N SER A 253 -3.54 0.77 7.46
CA SER A 253 -2.86 0.58 8.73
C SER A 253 -3.38 1.55 9.79
N ALA A 254 -3.54 2.84 9.45
CA ALA A 254 -4.04 3.86 10.35
C ALA A 254 -5.47 3.55 10.85
N ILE A 255 -6.38 3.15 9.95
CA ILE A 255 -7.76 2.82 10.36
C ILE A 255 -7.79 1.54 11.21
N HIS A 256 -6.99 0.52 10.87
CA HIS A 256 -6.89 -0.71 11.67
C HIS A 256 -6.33 -0.42 13.07
N GLN A 257 -5.29 0.40 13.17
CA GLN A 257 -4.74 0.83 14.46
C GLN A 257 -5.77 1.59 15.30
N LEU A 258 -6.51 2.51 14.70
CA LEU A 258 -7.56 3.27 15.38
C LEU A 258 -8.63 2.36 16.01
N TYR A 259 -9.13 1.40 15.23
CA TYR A 259 -10.11 0.44 15.74
C TYR A 259 -9.51 -0.54 16.77
N LYS A 260 -8.27 -1.00 16.57
CA LYS A 260 -7.57 -1.86 17.52
C LYS A 260 -7.38 -1.18 18.88
N GLN A 261 -7.00 0.10 18.89
CA GLN A 261 -6.87 0.88 20.12
C GLN A 261 -8.20 1.02 20.85
N ARG A 262 -9.29 1.29 20.11
CA ARG A 262 -10.64 1.35 20.67
C ARG A 262 -11.06 0.03 21.32
N ALA A 263 -10.90 -1.09 20.61
CA ALA A 263 -11.23 -2.42 21.12
C ALA A 263 -10.38 -2.77 22.35
N SER A 264 -9.07 -2.52 22.30
CA SER A 264 -8.14 -2.80 23.40
C SER A 264 -8.48 -1.99 24.66
N ARG A 265 -8.93 -0.73 24.50
CA ARG A 265 -9.36 0.12 25.63
C ARG A 265 -10.56 -0.46 26.37
N LEU A 266 -11.55 -0.99 25.63
CA LEU A 266 -12.74 -1.62 26.21
C LEU A 266 -12.39 -2.91 26.97
N VAL A 267 -11.51 -3.73 26.38
CA VAL A 267 -11.01 -4.96 27.03
C VAL A 267 -10.23 -4.61 28.31
N GLN A 268 -9.27 -3.69 28.22
CA GLN A 268 -8.47 -3.27 29.37
C GLN A 268 -9.35 -2.71 30.50
N ARG A 269 -10.35 -1.88 30.17
CA ARG A 269 -11.30 -1.36 31.15
C ARG A 269 -12.05 -2.47 31.87
N ARG A 270 -12.50 -3.50 31.13
CA ARG A 270 -13.19 -4.66 31.71
C ARG A 270 -12.28 -5.43 32.66
N GLN A 271 -11.03 -5.68 32.27
CA GLN A 271 -10.05 -6.35 33.11
C GLN A 271 -9.76 -5.56 34.39
N ASP A 272 -9.58 -4.24 34.27
CA ASP A 272 -9.39 -3.34 35.42
C ASP A 272 -10.61 -3.33 36.34
N ASP A 273 -11.83 -3.31 35.79
CA ASP A 273 -13.09 -3.40 36.54
C ASP A 273 -13.18 -4.69 37.37
N ILE A 274 -12.84 -5.83 36.75
CA ILE A 274 -12.82 -7.14 37.41
C ILE A 274 -11.75 -7.19 38.50
N LYS A 275 -10.56 -6.64 38.23
CA LYS A 275 -9.44 -6.59 39.17
C LYS A 275 -9.76 -5.73 40.38
N ASP A 276 -10.31 -4.53 40.16
CA ASP A 276 -10.71 -3.61 41.23
C ASP A 276 -11.78 -4.29 42.12
N GLU A 277 -12.80 -4.92 41.53
CA GLU A 277 -13.87 -5.62 42.26
C GLU A 277 -13.40 -6.88 42.99
N SER A 278 -12.50 -7.66 42.40
CA SER A 278 -11.85 -8.80 43.04
C SER A 278 -11.02 -8.37 44.26
N SER A 279 -10.26 -7.28 44.13
CA SER A 279 -9.44 -6.75 45.22
C SER A 279 -10.28 -6.25 46.40
N GLU A 280 -11.45 -5.65 46.13
CA GLU A 280 -12.38 -5.16 47.16
C GLU A 280 -12.87 -6.31 48.05
N PHE A 281 -13.20 -7.47 47.46
CA PHE A 281 -13.76 -8.61 48.18
C PHE A 281 -12.71 -9.59 48.71
N SER A 282 -11.52 -9.68 48.10
CA SER A 282 -10.41 -10.49 48.62
C SER A 282 -9.77 -9.88 49.88
N SER A 283 -9.79 -8.55 50.01
CA SER A 283 -9.16 -7.80 51.11
C SER A 283 -9.92 -7.90 52.44
N HIS A 284 -11.13 -8.46 52.45
CA HIS A 284 -11.87 -8.74 53.69
C HIS A 284 -11.21 -9.86 54.54
N SER A 285 -10.17 -10.53 54.03
CA SER A 285 -9.37 -11.52 54.79
C SER A 285 -8.10 -10.97 55.43
N ASN A 286 -7.62 -9.77 55.07
CA ASN A 286 -6.42 -9.17 55.67
C ASN A 286 -6.51 -7.65 55.75
N LYS A 287 -7.12 -7.14 56.83
CA LYS A 287 -6.76 -5.85 57.43
C LYS A 287 -5.35 -5.97 58.06
N ALA A 288 -4.33 -6.24 57.26
CA ALA A 288 -2.95 -6.23 57.70
C ALA A 288 -2.35 -4.85 57.37
N LEU A 289 -2.36 -3.99 58.39
CA LEU A 289 -1.38 -2.94 58.70
C LEU A 289 -0.40 -2.60 57.56
N MET A 290 -0.43 -1.40 56.96
CA MET A 290 0.80 -0.74 56.46
C MET A 290 0.59 0.78 56.22
N ALA A 291 1.69 1.52 56.38
CA ALA A 291 1.92 2.95 56.62
C ALA A 291 1.28 3.99 55.66
N PRO A 292 1.16 5.27 56.09
CA PRO A 292 0.56 6.33 55.30
C PRO A 292 1.52 6.83 54.20
N ASN A 293 1.03 6.78 52.96
CA ASN A 293 1.42 7.60 51.79
C ASN A 293 2.34 7.03 50.69
N LEU A 294 2.94 5.83 50.81
CA LEU A 294 3.74 5.24 49.71
C LEU A 294 3.37 3.77 49.45
N ASP A 295 3.29 3.37 48.18
CA ASP A 295 3.20 1.95 47.79
C ASP A 295 4.59 1.27 47.85
N SER A 296 4.62 -0.05 47.71
CA SER A 296 5.87 -0.85 47.74
C SER A 296 6.88 -0.51 46.63
N PHE A 297 6.50 0.38 45.70
CA PHE A 297 7.29 0.85 44.55
C PHE A 297 7.52 2.38 44.60
N GLY A 298 7.23 3.06 45.71
CA GLY A 298 7.48 4.48 45.88
C GLY A 298 6.53 5.41 45.11
N ARG A 299 5.39 4.92 44.61
CA ARG A 299 4.37 5.75 43.96
C ARG A 299 3.41 6.34 44.99
N ASP A 300 2.91 7.54 44.71
CA ASP A 300 1.92 8.22 45.54
C ASP A 300 0.66 7.36 45.66
N ARG A 301 0.49 6.79 46.85
CA ARG A 301 -0.62 5.87 47.17
C ARG A 301 -1.98 6.59 47.05
N ALA A 302 -2.03 7.88 47.32
CA ALA A 302 -3.25 8.66 47.30
C ALA A 302 -3.77 8.81 45.87
N LEU A 303 -2.90 9.13 44.90
CA LEU A 303 -3.27 9.26 43.50
C LEU A 303 -3.73 7.92 42.89
N TYR A 304 -3.05 6.81 43.22
CA TYR A 304 -3.47 5.48 42.75
C TYR A 304 -4.85 5.09 43.30
N GLN A 305 -5.09 5.35 44.59
CA GLN A 305 -6.39 5.09 45.23
C GLN A 305 -7.49 6.00 44.69
N GLU A 306 -7.18 7.26 44.37
CA GLU A 306 -8.12 8.19 43.75
C GLU A 306 -8.51 7.75 42.34
N HIS A 307 -7.53 7.36 41.52
CA HIS A 307 -7.78 6.79 40.20
C HIS A 307 -8.64 5.52 40.26
N ALA A 308 -8.36 4.62 41.21
CA ALA A 308 -9.17 3.42 41.44
C ALA A 308 -10.61 3.78 41.85
N LYS A 309 -10.79 4.70 42.80
CA LYS A 309 -12.12 5.19 43.20
C LYS A 309 -12.92 5.77 42.03
N ARG A 310 -12.27 6.53 41.14
CA ARG A 310 -12.91 7.07 39.94
C ARG A 310 -13.40 5.96 39.00
N ARG A 311 -12.59 4.93 38.75
CA ARG A 311 -12.99 3.77 37.92
C ARG A 311 -14.16 3.01 38.55
N ILE A 312 -14.12 2.77 39.87
CA ILE A 312 -15.19 2.12 40.62
C ILE A 312 -16.52 2.90 40.47
N ALA A 313 -16.49 4.21 40.67
CA ALA A 313 -17.67 5.06 40.52
C ALA A 313 -18.21 5.07 39.09
N GLU A 314 -17.32 5.12 38.08
CA GLU A 314 -17.70 5.07 36.67
C GLU A 314 -18.36 3.74 36.29
N ARG A 315 -17.81 2.62 36.76
CA ARG A 315 -18.38 1.28 36.59
C ARG A 315 -19.78 1.19 37.20
N GLU A 316 -19.97 1.62 38.44
CA GLU A 316 -21.28 1.60 39.08
C GLU A 316 -22.28 2.53 38.38
N ALA A 317 -21.81 3.68 37.89
CA ALA A 317 -22.64 4.57 37.07
C ALA A 317 -23.08 3.89 35.75
N ARG A 318 -22.18 3.17 35.05
CA ARG A 318 -22.53 2.35 33.87
C ARG A 318 -23.58 1.30 34.22
N ARG A 319 -23.36 0.51 35.27
CA ARG A 319 -24.29 -0.55 35.71
C ARG A 319 -25.66 0.03 36.07
N THR A 320 -25.70 1.16 36.78
CA THR A 320 -26.93 1.85 37.17
C THR A 320 -27.72 2.32 35.95
N ARG A 321 -27.05 2.96 34.98
CA ARG A 321 -27.70 3.36 33.71
C ARG A 321 -28.32 2.18 32.98
N ARG A 322 -27.65 1.02 32.93
CA ARG A 322 -28.21 -0.19 32.32
C ARG A 322 -29.41 -0.74 33.07
N ARG A 323 -29.40 -0.69 34.41
CA ARG A 323 -30.56 -1.09 35.22
C ARG A 323 -31.75 -0.17 34.94
N GLN A 324 -31.55 1.14 34.95
CA GLN A 324 -32.60 2.11 34.62
C GLN A 324 -33.17 1.91 33.19
N ALA A 325 -32.32 1.69 32.19
CA ALA A 325 -32.79 1.47 30.81
C ALA A 325 -33.62 0.18 30.67
N ARG A 326 -33.27 -0.87 31.41
CA ARG A 326 -34.03 -2.12 31.44
C ARG A 326 -35.34 -2.02 32.23
N GLU A 327 -35.38 -1.19 33.27
CA GLU A 327 -36.61 -0.88 34.01
C GLU A 327 -37.61 -0.16 33.09
N GLN A 328 -37.16 0.84 32.32
CA GLN A 328 -37.98 1.54 31.34
C GLN A 328 -38.52 0.62 30.22
N THR A 329 -37.81 -0.46 29.89
CA THR A 329 -38.23 -1.43 28.87
C THR A 329 -39.01 -2.62 29.43
N GLY A 330 -39.24 -2.68 30.74
CA GLY A 330 -39.99 -3.76 31.40
C GLY A 330 -39.27 -5.12 31.45
N LYS A 331 -37.98 -5.18 31.11
CA LYS A 331 -37.19 -6.43 31.00
C LYS A 331 -36.31 -6.70 32.23
N MET A 332 -36.71 -6.20 33.39
CA MET A 332 -35.93 -6.30 34.63
C MET A 332 -35.93 -7.70 35.24
N ALA A 333 -37.09 -8.36 35.30
CA ALA A 333 -37.27 -9.60 36.05
C ALA A 333 -36.47 -10.80 35.48
N ASP A 334 -36.24 -10.82 34.16
CA ASP A 334 -35.57 -11.93 33.47
C ASP A 334 -34.06 -11.73 33.32
N HIS A 335 -33.52 -10.56 33.71
CA HIS A 335 -32.13 -10.22 33.44
C HIS A 335 -31.19 -10.68 34.56
N LEU A 336 -30.28 -11.58 34.23
CA LEU A 336 -29.21 -12.03 35.13
C LEU A 336 -27.99 -11.09 35.05
N GLU A 337 -27.54 -10.61 36.20
CA GLU A 337 -26.36 -9.74 36.27
C GLU A 337 -25.12 -10.52 35.77
N GLY A 338 -24.41 -9.98 34.79
CA GLY A 338 -23.32 -10.67 34.07
C GLY A 338 -23.60 -10.95 32.58
N LEU A 339 -24.87 -10.93 32.15
CA LEU A 339 -25.24 -11.10 30.73
C LEU A 339 -25.12 -9.82 29.88
N SER A 340 -24.96 -8.67 30.53
CA SER A 340 -24.84 -7.38 29.85
C SER A 340 -23.56 -7.29 29.02
N SER A 341 -23.64 -6.73 27.81
CA SER A 341 -22.45 -6.23 27.11
C SER A 341 -21.95 -4.96 27.80
N ASP A 342 -20.64 -4.72 27.77
CA ASP A 342 -19.98 -3.53 28.34
C ASP A 342 -19.44 -2.63 27.21
N ASP A 343 -20.30 -2.30 26.25
CA ASP A 343 -19.95 -1.62 25.00
C ASP A 343 -19.94 -0.08 25.12
N GLU A 344 -20.32 0.48 26.27
CA GLU A 344 -20.46 1.93 26.45
C GLU A 344 -19.10 2.64 26.47
N GLU A 345 -19.03 3.79 25.81
CA GLU A 345 -17.84 4.65 25.78
C GLU A 345 -18.17 6.03 26.31
N THR A 346 -17.13 6.77 26.73
CA THR A 346 -17.30 8.16 27.14
C THR A 346 -17.57 9.04 25.91
N SER A 347 -18.26 10.16 26.10
CA SER A 347 -18.49 11.12 25.00
C SER A 347 -17.18 11.61 24.40
N THR A 348 -16.15 11.84 25.23
CA THR A 348 -14.81 12.25 24.80
C THR A 348 -14.12 11.21 23.93
N ASP A 349 -14.21 9.92 24.30
CA ASP A 349 -13.63 8.83 23.49
C ASP A 349 -14.30 8.74 22.12
N ILE A 350 -15.63 8.83 22.09
CA ILE A 350 -16.41 8.81 20.84
C ILE A 350 -16.04 9.99 19.96
N THR A 351 -15.93 11.21 20.52
CA THR A 351 -15.55 12.40 19.73
C THR A 351 -14.14 12.28 19.17
N ASN A 352 -13.18 11.82 19.97
CA ASN A 352 -11.79 11.66 19.51
C ASN A 352 -11.67 10.60 18.42
N PHE A 353 -12.36 9.47 18.59
CA PHE A 353 -12.41 8.40 17.59
C PHE A 353 -13.00 8.89 16.27
N ASN A 354 -14.13 9.62 16.32
CA ASN A 354 -14.78 10.14 15.12
C ASN A 354 -13.91 11.21 14.43
N LEU A 355 -13.26 12.09 15.19
CA LEU A 355 -12.34 13.09 14.62
C LEU A 355 -11.20 12.44 13.84
N GLU A 356 -10.60 11.38 14.40
CA GLU A 356 -9.50 10.67 13.74
C GLU A 356 -9.99 9.84 12.55
N LYS A 357 -11.14 9.18 12.68
CA LYS A 357 -11.80 8.47 11.56
C LYS A 357 -12.13 9.42 10.40
N ASP A 358 -12.61 10.63 10.71
CA ASP A 358 -12.91 11.67 9.72
C ASP A 358 -11.63 12.22 9.08
N ARG A 359 -10.54 12.36 9.84
CA ARG A 359 -9.22 12.74 9.31
C ARG A 359 -8.74 11.74 8.27
N ILE A 360 -8.73 10.45 8.62
CA ILE A 360 -8.33 9.36 7.71
C ILE A 360 -9.24 9.31 6.48
N SER A 361 -10.55 9.50 6.66
CA SER A 361 -11.51 9.51 5.55
C SER A 361 -11.25 10.66 4.57
N LYS A 362 -10.95 11.87 5.08
CA LYS A 362 -10.61 13.02 4.23
C LYS A 362 -9.30 12.83 3.49
N GLU A 363 -8.32 12.18 4.11
CA GLU A 363 -7.04 11.86 3.50
C GLU A 363 -7.22 10.81 2.40
N SER A 364 -8.10 9.82 2.62
CA SER A 364 -8.44 8.79 1.63
C SER A 364 -9.05 9.35 0.34
N SER A 365 -9.86 10.42 0.44
CA SER A 365 -10.45 11.09 -0.73
C SER A 365 -9.42 11.82 -1.59
N LYS A 366 -8.21 12.06 -1.09
CA LYS A 366 -7.16 12.81 -1.80
C LYS A 366 -6.15 11.92 -2.54
N VAL A 367 -6.19 10.61 -2.30
CA VAL A 367 -5.19 9.64 -2.84
C VAL A 367 -5.06 9.71 -4.36
N PHE A 368 -6.16 10.00 -5.05
CA PHE A 368 -6.23 10.08 -6.52
C PHE A 368 -6.63 11.47 -7.04
N GLU A 369 -6.53 12.52 -6.23
CA GLU A 369 -6.90 13.89 -6.64
C GLU A 369 -6.07 14.39 -7.83
N ASP A 370 -4.82 13.94 -7.92
CA ASP A 370 -3.86 14.26 -8.97
C ASP A 370 -3.87 13.26 -10.15
N VAL A 371 -4.80 12.30 -10.18
CA VAL A 371 -4.83 11.21 -11.16
C VAL A 371 -6.05 11.33 -12.07
N LEU A 372 -5.86 11.06 -13.37
CA LEU A 372 -6.97 11.00 -14.32
C LEU A 372 -7.92 9.85 -14.00
N GLU A 373 -9.22 10.07 -14.15
CA GLU A 373 -10.29 9.10 -13.84
C GLU A 373 -10.06 7.72 -14.50
N SER A 374 -9.47 7.70 -15.69
CA SER A 374 -9.15 6.48 -16.44
C SER A 374 -8.21 5.50 -15.72
N PHE A 375 -7.51 5.95 -14.67
CA PHE A 375 -6.53 5.15 -13.92
C PHE A 375 -6.94 4.81 -12.49
N TYR A 376 -8.09 5.28 -11.99
CA TYR A 376 -8.58 4.92 -10.66
C TYR A 376 -10.07 4.58 -10.59
N SER A 377 -10.87 5.00 -11.58
CA SER A 377 -12.29 4.62 -11.65
C SER A 377 -12.41 3.15 -12.06
N ILE A 378 -13.10 2.37 -11.24
CA ILE A 378 -13.36 0.96 -11.51
C ILE A 378 -14.11 0.81 -12.84
N ASP A 379 -15.07 1.69 -13.15
CA ASP A 379 -15.85 1.64 -14.39
C ASP A 379 -14.99 1.94 -15.62
N CYS A 380 -14.09 2.93 -15.55
CA CYS A 380 -13.19 3.25 -16.66
C CYS A 380 -12.21 2.11 -16.93
N ILE A 381 -11.59 1.57 -15.88
CA ILE A 381 -10.64 0.45 -15.99
C ILE A 381 -11.37 -0.78 -16.53
N LYS A 382 -12.52 -1.12 -15.94
CA LYS A 382 -13.40 -2.20 -16.40
C LYS A 382 -13.68 -2.10 -17.90
N SER A 383 -14.10 -0.93 -18.37
CA SER A 383 -14.49 -0.71 -19.77
C SER A 383 -13.35 -1.01 -20.76
N GLN A 384 -12.09 -0.70 -20.40
CA GLN A 384 -10.93 -1.01 -21.24
C GLN A 384 -10.72 -2.52 -21.40
N PHE A 385 -10.84 -3.28 -20.31
CA PHE A 385 -10.70 -4.73 -20.35
C PHE A 385 -11.90 -5.43 -20.99
N GLU A 386 -13.12 -4.91 -20.84
CA GLU A 386 -14.29 -5.38 -21.58
C GLU A 386 -14.14 -5.15 -23.09
N ALA A 387 -13.62 -3.98 -23.50
CA ALA A 387 -13.34 -3.70 -24.90
C ALA A 387 -12.31 -4.68 -25.49
N TRP A 388 -11.26 -5.03 -24.72
CA TRP A 388 -10.31 -6.06 -25.14
C TRP A 388 -10.98 -7.42 -25.28
N ARG A 389 -11.73 -7.85 -24.25
CA ARG A 389 -12.45 -9.13 -24.25
C ARG A 389 -13.40 -9.26 -25.45
N SER A 390 -14.19 -8.22 -25.71
CA SER A 390 -15.20 -8.22 -26.77
C SER A 390 -14.59 -8.22 -28.18
N LYS A 391 -13.51 -7.47 -28.40
CA LYS A 391 -12.85 -7.37 -29.72
C LYS A 391 -11.90 -8.53 -30.02
N TYR A 392 -11.16 -9.00 -29.01
CA TYR A 392 -10.05 -9.96 -29.19
C TYR A 392 -10.01 -11.01 -28.06
N TYR A 393 -11.10 -11.74 -27.87
CA TYR A 393 -11.29 -12.74 -26.80
C TYR A 393 -10.15 -13.76 -26.68
N THR A 394 -9.67 -14.33 -27.79
CA THR A 394 -8.57 -15.32 -27.76
C THR A 394 -7.29 -14.70 -27.18
N SER A 395 -6.94 -13.49 -27.61
CA SER A 395 -5.79 -12.76 -27.08
C SER A 395 -5.94 -12.41 -25.60
N TYR A 396 -7.15 -12.09 -25.17
CA TYR A 396 -7.47 -11.79 -23.78
C TYR A 396 -7.29 -13.03 -22.89
N LYS A 397 -7.78 -14.19 -23.34
CA LYS A 397 -7.65 -15.49 -22.69
C LYS A 397 -6.19 -15.95 -22.62
N ASP A 398 -5.47 -15.87 -23.74
CA ASP A 398 -4.05 -16.26 -23.85
C ASP A 398 -3.13 -15.38 -22.98
N ALA A 399 -3.52 -14.12 -22.74
CA ALA A 399 -2.82 -13.20 -21.84
C ALA A 399 -3.25 -13.34 -20.37
N TYR A 400 -4.14 -14.30 -20.05
CA TYR A 400 -4.62 -14.58 -18.69
C TYR A 400 -5.22 -13.36 -17.98
N ILE A 401 -5.86 -12.45 -18.72
CA ILE A 401 -6.34 -11.18 -18.17
C ILE A 401 -7.36 -11.38 -17.04
N GLY A 402 -8.30 -12.31 -17.21
CA GLY A 402 -9.30 -12.64 -16.19
C GLY A 402 -8.70 -13.01 -14.83
N LEU A 403 -7.55 -13.70 -14.81
CA LEU A 403 -6.83 -14.05 -13.58
C LEU A 403 -6.15 -12.85 -12.90
N CYS A 404 -5.89 -11.79 -13.66
CA CYS A 404 -5.23 -10.57 -13.19
C CYS A 404 -6.23 -9.53 -12.66
N LEU A 405 -7.48 -9.53 -13.15
CA LEU A 405 -8.48 -8.54 -12.75
C LEU A 405 -8.74 -8.46 -11.24
N PRO A 406 -8.87 -9.56 -10.47
CA PRO A 406 -9.04 -9.46 -9.03
C PRO A 406 -7.88 -8.72 -8.37
N LYS A 407 -6.64 -8.92 -8.85
CA LYS A 407 -5.45 -8.22 -8.33
C LYS A 407 -5.44 -6.75 -8.71
N LEU A 408 -5.91 -6.44 -9.93
CA LEU A 408 -5.97 -5.08 -10.43
C LEU A 408 -7.00 -4.23 -9.66
N PHE A 409 -8.21 -4.75 -9.43
CA PHE A 409 -9.23 -3.99 -8.71
C PHE A 409 -9.02 -3.95 -7.19
N ASN A 410 -8.21 -4.85 -6.64
CA ASN A 410 -8.01 -4.99 -5.20
C ASN A 410 -7.67 -3.66 -4.48
N PRO A 411 -6.68 -2.86 -4.92
CA PRO A 411 -6.34 -1.61 -4.22
C PRO A 411 -7.50 -0.60 -4.17
N LEU A 412 -8.24 -0.47 -5.28
CA LEU A 412 -9.38 0.45 -5.38
C LEU A 412 -10.53 0.02 -4.47
N ILE A 413 -10.80 -1.29 -4.44
CA ILE A 413 -11.84 -1.87 -3.58
C ILE A 413 -11.44 -1.74 -2.10
N ARG A 414 -10.17 -1.99 -1.75
CA ARG A 414 -9.64 -1.77 -0.39
C ARG A 414 -9.81 -0.32 0.06
N LEU A 415 -9.57 0.64 -0.82
CA LEU A 415 -9.80 2.06 -0.54
C LEU A 415 -11.29 2.36 -0.27
N GLN A 416 -12.21 1.79 -1.05
CA GLN A 416 -13.66 1.93 -0.79
C GLN A 416 -14.10 1.24 0.51
N LEU A 417 -13.43 0.15 0.91
CA LEU A 417 -13.70 -0.60 2.13
C LEU A 417 -12.96 -0.06 3.36
N LEU A 418 -12.25 1.08 3.25
CA LEU A 418 -11.35 1.57 4.29
C LEU A 418 -12.05 1.67 5.65
N THR A 419 -13.22 2.30 5.70
CA THR A 419 -14.02 2.51 6.92
C THR A 419 -15.13 1.49 7.12
N TRP A 420 -15.22 0.48 6.25
CA TRP A 420 -16.26 -0.53 6.32
C TRP A 420 -16.00 -1.52 7.47
N THR A 421 -17.00 -1.69 8.33
CA THR A 421 -16.99 -2.73 9.37
C THR A 421 -18.40 -3.25 9.61
N PRO A 422 -18.64 -4.57 9.53
CA PRO A 422 -19.96 -5.15 9.78
C PRO A 422 -20.36 -5.07 11.26
N LEU A 423 -19.46 -4.66 12.15
CA LEU A 423 -19.73 -4.58 13.59
C LEU A 423 -20.51 -3.33 14.00
N GLU A 424 -20.65 -2.32 13.14
CA GLU A 424 -21.38 -1.08 13.42
C GLU A 424 -22.89 -1.19 13.11
N ALA A 425 -23.72 -0.40 13.81
CA ALA A 425 -25.18 -0.53 13.74
C ALA A 425 -25.80 -0.10 12.40
N LYS A 426 -25.18 0.87 11.73
CA LYS A 426 -25.62 1.40 10.42
C LYS A 426 -24.59 1.06 9.35
N CYS A 427 -24.10 -0.18 9.35
CA CYS A 427 -23.17 -0.63 8.32
C CYS A 427 -23.92 -0.88 7.00
N ARG A 428 -23.42 -0.30 5.91
CA ARG A 428 -23.89 -0.60 4.55
C ARG A 428 -23.39 -1.99 4.18
N ASP A 429 -24.28 -2.78 3.57
CA ASP A 429 -23.89 -4.03 2.93
C ASP A 429 -22.81 -3.79 1.86
N PHE A 430 -21.78 -4.63 1.82
CA PHE A 430 -20.71 -4.45 0.82
C PHE A 430 -21.22 -4.70 -0.60
N GLU A 431 -22.25 -5.54 -0.77
CA GLU A 431 -22.90 -5.80 -2.07
C GLU A 431 -23.64 -4.57 -2.60
N ASN A 432 -24.01 -3.64 -1.71
CA ASN A 432 -24.64 -2.39 -2.11
C ASN A 432 -23.59 -1.33 -2.50
N MET A 433 -22.28 -1.60 -2.43
CA MET A 433 -21.25 -0.60 -2.75
C MET A 433 -21.03 -0.46 -4.25
N LEU A 434 -20.53 0.71 -4.67
CA LEU A 434 -20.33 1.04 -6.08
C LEU A 434 -19.42 0.03 -6.78
N TRP A 435 -18.31 -0.37 -6.14
CA TRP A 435 -17.42 -1.37 -6.74
C TRP A 435 -18.11 -2.70 -7.07
N PHE A 436 -19.09 -3.11 -6.26
CA PHE A 436 -19.80 -4.37 -6.46
C PHE A 436 -20.76 -4.25 -7.63
N GLU A 437 -21.53 -3.16 -7.67
CA GLU A 437 -22.43 -2.82 -8.78
C GLU A 437 -21.67 -2.72 -10.11
N SER A 438 -20.53 -2.01 -10.13
CA SER A 438 -19.68 -1.88 -11.32
C SER A 438 -19.23 -3.23 -11.86
N LEU A 439 -18.89 -4.20 -11.01
CA LEU A 439 -18.31 -5.48 -11.43
C LEU A 439 -19.35 -6.60 -11.61
N LEU A 440 -20.62 -6.40 -11.22
CA LEU A 440 -21.66 -7.43 -11.18
C LEU A 440 -21.88 -8.18 -12.49
N PHE A 441 -21.81 -7.46 -13.61
CA PHE A 441 -22.05 -8.02 -14.94
C PHE A 441 -20.77 -8.20 -15.76
N TYR A 442 -19.59 -8.07 -15.15
CA TYR A 442 -18.35 -8.34 -15.86
C TYR A 442 -18.31 -9.79 -16.35
N GLY A 443 -18.00 -10.00 -17.62
CA GLY A 443 -17.94 -11.34 -18.19
C GLY A 443 -19.29 -11.91 -18.65
N CYS A 444 -20.41 -11.31 -18.23
CA CYS A 444 -21.76 -11.75 -18.58
C CYS A 444 -22.21 -11.16 -19.93
N GLU A 445 -21.70 -11.68 -21.05
CA GLU A 445 -22.26 -11.38 -22.38
C GLU A 445 -23.41 -12.34 -22.73
N GLU A 446 -24.33 -11.94 -23.61
CA GLU A 446 -25.45 -12.77 -24.13
C GLU A 446 -25.01 -13.99 -24.97
N ARG A 447 -23.71 -14.15 -25.23
CA ARG A 447 -23.17 -15.32 -25.95
C ARG A 447 -23.07 -16.50 -25.00
N GLU A 448 -23.33 -17.71 -25.52
CA GLU A 448 -23.22 -18.98 -24.78
C GLU A 448 -21.95 -18.98 -23.93
N GLN A 449 -22.11 -18.83 -22.61
CA GLN A 449 -20.99 -18.83 -21.69
C GLN A 449 -20.24 -20.15 -21.85
N GLU A 450 -18.96 -20.08 -22.20
CA GLU A 450 -18.08 -21.24 -22.06
C GLU A 450 -18.17 -21.68 -20.59
N LYS A 451 -18.38 -23.00 -20.36
CA LYS A 451 -18.57 -23.55 -19.02
C LYS A 451 -17.43 -23.26 -18.03
N ASP A 452 -16.27 -22.83 -18.54
CA ASP A 452 -15.04 -22.56 -17.78
C ASP A 452 -14.59 -21.09 -17.91
N ASP A 453 -15.50 -20.14 -18.11
CA ASP A 453 -15.13 -18.72 -18.14
C ASP A 453 -14.66 -18.24 -16.75
N VAL A 454 -13.36 -17.96 -16.66
CA VAL A 454 -12.68 -17.47 -15.46
C VAL A 454 -13.26 -16.14 -14.98
N ASP A 455 -13.78 -15.31 -15.89
CA ASP A 455 -14.29 -13.98 -15.57
C ASP A 455 -15.58 -14.03 -14.74
N VAL A 456 -16.36 -15.10 -14.84
CA VAL A 456 -17.57 -15.33 -14.02
C VAL A 456 -17.20 -15.44 -12.54
N ALA A 457 -15.98 -15.91 -12.24
CA ALA A 457 -15.47 -16.00 -10.88
C ALA A 457 -14.87 -14.69 -10.35
N LEU A 458 -14.90 -13.57 -11.09
CA LEU A 458 -14.29 -12.30 -10.68
C LEU A 458 -14.82 -11.82 -9.32
N LEU A 459 -16.13 -11.69 -9.18
CA LEU A 459 -16.75 -11.24 -7.92
C LEU A 459 -16.51 -12.21 -6.76
N PRO A 460 -16.76 -13.53 -6.90
CA PRO A 460 -16.39 -14.50 -5.87
C PRO A 460 -14.91 -14.40 -5.47
N THR A 461 -14.00 -14.25 -6.44
CA THR A 461 -12.56 -14.12 -6.16
C THR A 461 -12.24 -12.84 -5.40
N ILE A 462 -12.92 -11.73 -5.68
CA ILE A 462 -12.77 -10.49 -4.89
C ILE A 462 -13.27 -10.69 -3.46
N VAL A 463 -14.42 -11.35 -3.26
CA VAL A 463 -14.91 -11.69 -1.92
C VAL A 463 -13.89 -12.55 -1.17
N GLU A 464 -13.31 -13.54 -1.85
CA GLU A 464 -12.28 -14.41 -1.31
C GLU A 464 -10.99 -13.63 -0.94
N LYS A 465 -10.50 -12.77 -1.82
CA LYS A 465 -9.17 -12.13 -1.70
C LYS A 465 -9.18 -10.77 -1.01
N VAL A 466 -10.35 -10.15 -0.81
CA VAL A 466 -10.48 -8.82 -0.21
C VAL A 466 -11.37 -8.85 1.04
N ILE A 467 -12.59 -9.40 0.94
CA ILE A 467 -13.55 -9.38 2.05
C ILE A 467 -13.12 -10.34 3.17
N LEU A 468 -12.73 -11.59 2.86
CA LEU A 468 -12.29 -12.54 3.89
C LEU A 468 -11.02 -12.07 4.66
N PRO A 469 -9.96 -11.57 4.00
CA PRO A 469 -8.83 -10.97 4.72
C PRO A 469 -9.24 -9.78 5.60
N LYS A 470 -10.11 -8.88 5.10
CA LYS A 470 -10.60 -7.74 5.90
C LYS A 470 -11.35 -8.23 7.14
N LEU A 471 -12.23 -9.22 7.00
CA LEU A 471 -12.96 -9.83 8.12
C LEU A 471 -12.04 -10.55 9.10
N THR A 472 -10.95 -11.14 8.62
CA THR A 472 -9.91 -11.73 9.49
C THR A 472 -9.31 -10.67 10.39
N VAL A 473 -8.88 -9.53 9.84
CA VAL A 473 -8.32 -8.42 10.64
C VAL A 473 -9.35 -7.90 11.65
N ILE A 474 -10.63 -7.80 11.26
CA ILE A 474 -11.72 -7.37 12.15
C ILE A 474 -11.92 -8.40 13.29
N ALA A 475 -11.91 -9.69 12.98
CA ALA A 475 -12.03 -10.76 13.98
C ALA A 475 -10.88 -10.74 14.99
N GLU A 476 -9.65 -10.48 14.55
CA GLU A 476 -8.47 -10.48 15.41
C GLU A 476 -8.36 -9.24 16.29
N ASN A 477 -8.65 -8.06 15.73
CA ASN A 477 -8.26 -6.79 16.34
C ASN A 477 -9.44 -5.94 16.83
N MET A 478 -10.66 -6.21 16.36
CA MET A 478 -11.81 -5.32 16.59
C MET A 478 -12.96 -6.02 17.31
N TRP A 479 -13.23 -7.27 16.96
CA TRP A 479 -14.35 -8.02 17.51
C TRP A 479 -14.11 -8.38 18.98
N ASP A 480 -15.11 -8.08 19.79
CA ASP A 480 -15.19 -8.44 21.21
C ASP A 480 -16.25 -9.55 21.42
N PRO A 481 -15.83 -10.78 21.80
CA PRO A 481 -16.75 -11.89 22.02
C PRO A 481 -17.83 -11.59 23.08
N PHE A 482 -17.48 -10.84 24.13
CA PHE A 482 -18.42 -10.47 25.20
C PHE A 482 -19.51 -9.49 24.76
N SER A 483 -19.35 -8.85 23.60
CA SER A 483 -20.38 -7.99 23.03
C SER A 483 -21.40 -8.82 22.26
N THR A 484 -22.59 -9.03 22.84
CA THR A 484 -23.69 -9.73 22.16
C THR A 484 -24.05 -9.09 20.82
N THR A 485 -23.97 -7.76 20.74
CA THR A 485 -24.28 -7.00 19.53
C THR A 485 -23.26 -7.26 18.43
N GLN A 486 -21.96 -7.16 18.75
CA GLN A 486 -20.90 -7.43 17.78
C GLN A 486 -20.88 -8.90 17.36
N THR A 487 -21.02 -9.83 18.32
CA THR A 487 -21.06 -11.26 18.05
C THR A 487 -22.25 -11.62 17.15
N SER A 488 -23.45 -11.09 17.40
CA SER A 488 -24.61 -11.30 16.53
C SER A 488 -24.36 -10.80 15.09
N ARG A 489 -23.75 -9.62 14.93
CA ARG A 489 -23.39 -9.07 13.61
C ARG A 489 -22.32 -9.88 12.90
N MET A 490 -21.29 -10.32 13.64
CA MET A 490 -20.22 -11.18 13.11
C MET A 490 -20.82 -12.49 12.60
N VAL A 491 -21.67 -13.15 13.39
CA VAL A 491 -22.40 -14.36 12.99
C VAL A 491 -23.23 -14.11 11.73
N GLY A 492 -23.95 -12.98 11.68
CA GLY A 492 -24.77 -12.60 10.53
C GLY A 492 -23.97 -12.49 9.24
N ILE A 493 -22.84 -11.77 9.25
CA ILE A 493 -21.99 -11.62 8.06
C ILE A 493 -21.30 -12.94 7.68
N THR A 494 -20.87 -13.75 8.65
CA THR A 494 -20.28 -15.07 8.38
C THR A 494 -21.31 -15.99 7.69
N LEU A 495 -22.53 -16.06 8.20
CA LEU A 495 -23.60 -16.87 7.60
C LEU A 495 -23.98 -16.36 6.22
N LYS A 496 -24.03 -15.03 6.03
CA LYS A 496 -24.25 -14.43 4.72
C LYS A 496 -23.20 -14.88 3.71
N LEU A 497 -21.91 -14.86 4.08
CA LEU A 497 -20.83 -15.25 3.20
C LEU A 497 -20.84 -16.75 2.86
N ILE A 498 -21.08 -17.61 3.85
CA ILE A 498 -21.17 -19.07 3.63
C ILE A 498 -22.31 -19.41 2.68
N ASN A 499 -23.47 -18.77 2.85
CA ASN A 499 -24.65 -19.06 2.02
C ASN A 499 -24.61 -18.37 0.65
N GLY A 500 -24.03 -17.17 0.57
CA GLY A 500 -24.00 -16.34 -0.64
C GLY A 500 -22.86 -16.66 -1.59
N TYR A 501 -21.72 -17.15 -1.08
CA TYR A 501 -20.50 -17.39 -1.86
C TYR A 501 -19.90 -18.79 -1.63
N PRO A 502 -20.69 -19.88 -1.75
CA PRO A 502 -20.21 -21.23 -1.43
C PRO A 502 -19.04 -21.72 -2.31
N SER A 503 -18.89 -21.16 -3.51
CA SER A 503 -17.79 -21.49 -4.43
C SER A 503 -16.41 -21.08 -3.88
N VAL A 504 -16.35 -20.04 -3.04
CA VAL A 504 -15.09 -19.51 -2.49
C VAL A 504 -15.04 -19.53 -0.97
N VAL A 505 -16.19 -19.56 -0.29
CA VAL A 505 -16.31 -19.66 1.17
C VAL A 505 -16.62 -21.11 1.54
N ASN A 506 -15.58 -21.94 1.57
CA ASN A 506 -15.68 -23.36 1.88
C ASN A 506 -14.51 -23.82 2.77
N ALA A 507 -14.56 -25.07 3.24
CA ALA A 507 -13.58 -25.61 4.16
C ALA A 507 -12.17 -25.75 3.56
N GLU A 508 -12.06 -25.92 2.24
CA GLU A 508 -10.78 -26.07 1.52
C GLU A 508 -10.09 -24.72 1.28
N ASN A 509 -10.84 -23.63 1.27
CA ASN A 509 -10.29 -22.31 0.99
C ASN A 509 -9.39 -21.81 2.14
N LYS A 510 -8.13 -21.49 1.81
CA LYS A 510 -7.13 -21.00 2.78
C LYS A 510 -7.56 -19.70 3.48
N ASN A 511 -8.18 -18.76 2.78
CA ASN A 511 -8.63 -17.50 3.38
C ASN A 511 -9.79 -17.73 4.35
N THR A 512 -10.70 -18.65 4.01
CA THR A 512 -11.77 -19.08 4.93
C THR A 512 -11.20 -19.76 6.17
N GLN A 513 -10.23 -20.66 6.02
CA GLN A 513 -9.57 -21.32 7.15
C GLN A 513 -8.86 -20.30 8.06
N VAL A 514 -8.14 -19.34 7.49
CA VAL A 514 -7.47 -18.27 8.25
C VAL A 514 -8.48 -17.42 9.02
N TYR A 515 -9.58 -17.02 8.38
CA TYR A 515 -10.66 -16.28 9.03
C TYR A 515 -11.30 -17.04 10.20
N LEU A 516 -11.67 -18.31 10.00
CA LEU A 516 -12.26 -19.15 11.04
C LEU A 516 -11.27 -19.39 12.19
N LYS A 517 -9.98 -19.59 11.87
CA LYS A 517 -8.92 -19.72 12.88
C LYS A 517 -8.77 -18.43 13.69
N ALA A 518 -8.83 -17.26 13.07
CA ALA A 518 -8.80 -15.98 13.75
C ALA A 518 -9.96 -15.83 14.75
N LEU A 519 -11.20 -16.19 14.35
CA LEU A 519 -12.35 -16.20 15.25
C LEU A 519 -12.12 -17.12 16.46
N LEU A 520 -11.68 -18.36 16.22
CA LEU A 520 -11.43 -19.33 17.28
C LEU A 520 -10.31 -18.90 18.24
N LEU A 521 -9.21 -18.37 17.70
CA LEU A 521 -8.11 -17.85 18.50
C LEU A 521 -8.54 -16.65 19.33
N ARG A 522 -9.36 -15.75 18.77
CA ARG A 522 -9.90 -14.60 19.49
C ARG A 522 -10.78 -15.06 20.66
N MET A 523 -11.69 -16.00 20.43
CA MET A 523 -12.52 -16.59 21.50
C MET A 523 -11.66 -17.26 22.58
N ARG A 524 -10.65 -18.03 22.18
CA ARG A 524 -9.74 -18.69 23.14
C ARG A 524 -9.01 -17.68 24.02
N ARG A 525 -8.41 -16.65 23.41
CA ARG A 525 -7.75 -15.57 24.17
C ARG A 525 -8.69 -14.91 25.17
N THR A 526 -9.94 -14.66 24.77
CA THR A 526 -10.95 -14.09 25.66
C THR A 526 -11.30 -15.04 26.82
N LEU A 527 -11.35 -16.36 26.59
CA LEU A 527 -11.54 -17.33 27.67
C LEU A 527 -10.34 -17.40 28.63
N ASP A 528 -9.12 -17.31 28.10
CA ASP A 528 -7.90 -17.43 28.89
C ASP A 528 -7.58 -16.14 29.68
N ASP A 529 -7.77 -14.97 29.06
CA ASP A 529 -7.32 -13.68 29.59
C ASP A 529 -8.43 -12.87 30.27
N ASP A 530 -9.69 -13.01 29.83
CA ASP A 530 -10.78 -12.11 30.23
C ASP A 530 -11.83 -12.77 31.14
N VAL A 531 -11.92 -14.11 31.19
CA VAL A 531 -12.85 -14.82 32.07
C VAL A 531 -12.22 -15.05 33.45
N PHE A 532 -12.84 -14.48 34.48
CA PHE A 532 -12.39 -14.62 35.86
C PHE A 532 -13.51 -15.19 36.75
N MET A 533 -13.25 -16.29 37.44
CA MET A 533 -14.20 -16.87 38.40
C MET A 533 -13.61 -16.84 39.82
N PRO A 534 -14.05 -15.94 40.72
CA PRO A 534 -13.58 -15.92 42.10
C PRO A 534 -13.96 -17.19 42.86
N LEU A 535 -13.04 -17.67 43.69
CA LEU A 535 -13.25 -18.82 44.58
C LEU A 535 -13.53 -18.32 46.00
N TYR A 536 -14.79 -18.42 46.43
CA TYR A 536 -15.21 -18.05 47.78
C TYR A 536 -15.62 -19.29 48.60
N PRO A 537 -15.27 -19.34 49.90
CA PRO A 537 -15.81 -20.33 50.82
C PRO A 537 -17.34 -20.30 50.91
N LYS A 538 -17.97 -21.46 51.14
CA LYS A 538 -19.45 -21.59 51.13
C LYS A 538 -20.16 -20.63 52.08
N ASN A 539 -19.62 -20.42 53.28
CA ASN A 539 -20.16 -19.50 54.29
C ASN A 539 -20.19 -18.03 53.80
N VAL A 540 -19.26 -17.61 52.93
CA VAL A 540 -19.27 -16.26 52.33
C VAL A 540 -20.40 -16.13 51.30
N LEU A 541 -20.77 -17.24 50.65
CA LEU A 541 -21.81 -17.29 49.62
C LEU A 541 -23.22 -17.54 50.18
N GLU A 542 -23.37 -17.87 51.47
CA GLU A 542 -24.69 -18.10 52.08
C GLU A 542 -25.55 -16.83 52.11
N ASN A 543 -24.93 -15.67 52.29
CA ASN A 543 -25.64 -14.39 52.23
C ASN A 543 -25.77 -13.90 50.79
N LYS A 544 -26.96 -14.11 50.20
CA LYS A 544 -27.30 -13.72 48.82
C LYS A 544 -27.24 -12.21 48.54
N ASN A 545 -27.24 -11.38 49.58
CA ASN A 545 -27.14 -9.92 49.44
C ASN A 545 -25.71 -9.41 49.70
N SER A 546 -24.75 -10.30 49.94
CA SER A 546 -23.36 -9.90 50.18
C SER A 546 -22.67 -9.49 48.87
N GLY A 547 -21.76 -8.51 48.96
CA GLY A 547 -20.93 -8.08 47.83
C GLY A 547 -20.18 -9.22 47.13
N PRO A 548 -19.48 -10.12 47.87
CA PRO A 548 -18.81 -11.28 47.28
C PRO A 548 -19.76 -12.22 46.52
N TYR A 549 -20.96 -12.49 47.06
CA TYR A 549 -21.96 -13.32 46.37
C TYR A 549 -22.43 -12.67 45.06
N LEU A 550 -22.75 -11.38 45.08
CA LEU A 550 -23.20 -10.65 43.88
C LEU A 550 -22.10 -10.58 42.81
N PHE A 551 -20.84 -10.37 43.23
CA PHE A 551 -19.70 -10.42 42.32
C PHE A 551 -19.50 -11.81 41.72
N PHE A 552 -19.55 -12.86 42.55
CA PHE A 552 -19.51 -14.24 42.08
C PHE A 552 -20.61 -14.52 41.06
N GLN A 553 -21.86 -14.13 41.35
CA GLN A 553 -22.98 -14.31 40.44
C GLN A 553 -22.76 -13.59 39.10
N ARG A 554 -22.25 -12.35 39.11
CA ARG A 554 -21.90 -11.62 37.89
C ARG A 554 -20.89 -12.36 37.04
N GLN A 555 -19.77 -12.75 37.65
CA GLN A 555 -18.71 -13.46 36.96
C GLN A 555 -19.17 -14.84 36.44
N PHE A 556 -20.01 -15.53 37.21
CA PHE A 556 -20.63 -16.78 36.78
C PHE A 556 -21.46 -16.59 35.49
N TRP A 557 -22.38 -15.62 35.47
CA TRP A 557 -23.21 -15.39 34.28
C TRP A 557 -22.44 -14.82 33.09
N SER A 558 -21.38 -14.02 33.34
CA SER A 558 -20.45 -13.60 32.29
C SER A 558 -19.71 -14.80 31.69
N SER A 559 -19.29 -15.76 32.52
CA SER A 559 -18.67 -17.01 32.05
C SER A 559 -19.66 -17.90 31.27
N VAL A 560 -20.92 -17.97 31.72
CA VAL A 560 -21.98 -18.70 31.01
C VAL A 560 -22.30 -18.08 29.65
N LYS A 561 -22.31 -16.74 29.57
CA LYS A 561 -22.51 -16.00 28.31
C LYS A 561 -21.48 -16.43 27.26
N GLU A 562 -20.21 -16.56 27.66
CA GLU A 562 -19.14 -17.07 26.78
C GLU A 562 -19.32 -18.55 26.43
N LYS A 563 -19.81 -19.38 27.35
CA LYS A 563 -20.05 -20.81 27.08
C LYS A 563 -21.16 -21.04 26.04
N VAL A 564 -22.18 -20.18 26.00
CA VAL A 564 -23.20 -20.17 24.94
C VAL A 564 -22.62 -19.68 23.60
N ILE A 565 -21.59 -18.84 23.63
CA ILE A 565 -20.81 -18.46 22.44
C ILE A 565 -19.85 -19.60 22.04
N SER A 566 -19.38 -20.44 22.97
CA SER A 566 -18.65 -21.68 22.66
C SER A 566 -19.53 -22.76 22.00
N GLU A 567 -20.84 -22.79 22.25
CA GLU A 567 -21.76 -23.61 21.42
C GLU A 567 -21.78 -23.16 19.95
N PHE A 568 -21.49 -21.88 19.67
CA PHE A 568 -21.22 -21.41 18.31
C PHE A 568 -19.94 -22.03 17.74
N GLN A 569 -18.89 -22.26 18.54
CA GLN A 569 -17.71 -23.04 18.13
C GLN A 569 -18.10 -24.48 17.76
N SER A 570 -18.98 -25.13 18.52
CA SER A 570 -19.49 -26.47 18.16
C SER A 570 -20.32 -26.45 16.86
N LYS A 571 -21.09 -25.39 16.59
CA LYS A 571 -21.81 -25.22 15.32
C LYS A 571 -20.87 -24.93 14.15
N VAL A 572 -19.88 -24.06 14.32
CA VAL A 572 -18.85 -23.77 13.31
C VAL A 572 -17.99 -25.00 13.03
N HIS A 573 -17.63 -25.77 14.07
CA HIS A 573 -16.91 -27.02 13.91
C HIS A 573 -17.75 -28.11 13.22
N ARG A 574 -19.07 -28.16 13.48
CA ARG A 574 -20.00 -29.02 12.70
C ARG A 574 -20.14 -28.57 11.25
N ILE A 575 -20.09 -27.26 10.98
CA ILE A 575 -20.07 -26.74 9.60
C ILE A 575 -18.77 -27.13 8.89
N GLN A 576 -17.63 -27.14 9.59
CA GLN A 576 -16.35 -27.65 9.07
C GLN A 576 -16.29 -29.17 8.89
N GLN A 577 -17.13 -29.94 9.58
CA GLN A 577 -17.19 -31.41 9.45
C GLN A 577 -18.23 -31.88 8.42
N ASN A 578 -19.22 -31.05 8.10
CA ASN A 578 -20.31 -31.36 7.17
C ASN A 578 -20.16 -30.73 5.78
N ALA A 579 -19.14 -29.88 5.58
CA ALA A 579 -18.66 -29.41 4.29
C ALA A 579 -17.35 -30.14 3.99
#